data_AF-A0AAP0P687-F1
#
_entry.id   AF-A0AAP0P687-F1
#
_cell.length_a   1.000
_cell.length_b   1.000
_cell.length_c   1.000
_cell.angle_alpha   90.00
_cell.angle_beta   90.00
_cell.angle_gamma   90.00
#
_symmetry.space_group_name_H-M   'P 1'
#
loop_
_entity.id
_entity.type
_entity.pdbx_description
1 polymer ?
#
loop_
_entity_poly.entity_id
_entity_poly.type
_entity_poly.pdbx_seq_one_letter_code
_entity_poly.pdbx_strand_id
1 'polypeptide(L)'
;MQLKHKKGSGFDLDLVVMIALPEDLCLKILCLLDHPNLAAAQQVCRKWRVLASDNKLWCNLFKDRWGEGQAAFFAPPDDCKSWKNVYEVQDRCDRVGLGLKIIREGSDYYLVHQGEILRYLGSRNCGRKRLSSHSNTLNGSTLDDSTKPLLEPCISILDKILFIIGDLEVATSSAKRKRVSEPHTTD
;
A
#
# COMPACT_ATOMS: atom_id res chain seq x y z
N MET A 1 -41.60 -27.86 -21.92
CA MET A 1 -41.70 -26.66 -21.06
C MET A 1 -40.50 -26.64 -20.14
N GLN A 2 -39.50 -25.80 -20.41
CA GLN A 2 -38.29 -25.69 -19.58
C GLN A 2 -38.51 -24.57 -18.55
N LEU A 3 -38.64 -24.94 -17.27
CA LEU A 3 -38.60 -23.99 -16.16
C LEU A 3 -37.17 -23.49 -15.98
N LYS A 4 -36.91 -22.24 -16.40
CA LYS A 4 -35.69 -21.53 -16.03
C LYS A 4 -35.78 -21.12 -14.56
N HIS A 5 -35.02 -21.80 -13.71
CA HIS A 5 -34.73 -21.33 -12.36
C HIS A 5 -34.01 -19.98 -12.43
N LYS A 6 -34.74 -18.93 -12.09
CA LYS A 6 -34.22 -17.58 -11.84
C LYS A 6 -33.47 -17.63 -10.50
N LYS A 7 -32.13 -17.71 -10.54
CA LYS A 7 -31.30 -17.49 -9.35
C LYS A 7 -31.51 -16.05 -8.90
N GLY A 8 -32.23 -15.89 -7.79
CA GLY A 8 -32.42 -14.62 -7.12
C GLY A 8 -31.08 -14.01 -6.74
N SER A 9 -30.92 -12.75 -7.09
CA SER A 9 -29.83 -11.86 -6.73
C SER A 9 -29.85 -11.57 -5.23
N GLY A 10 -29.24 -12.44 -4.43
CA GLY A 10 -29.02 -12.19 -3.00
C GLY A 10 -28.02 -11.07 -2.71
N PHE A 11 -27.32 -10.54 -3.72
CA PHE A 11 -26.33 -9.47 -3.58
C PHE A 11 -26.91 -8.05 -3.69
N ASP A 12 -28.18 -7.91 -4.08
CA ASP A 12 -28.76 -6.60 -4.41
C ASP A 12 -29.30 -5.88 -3.17
N LEU A 13 -29.84 -6.63 -2.20
CA LEU A 13 -30.38 -6.06 -0.96
C LEU A 13 -29.29 -5.51 -0.02
N ASP A 14 -28.16 -6.21 0.12
CA ASP A 14 -27.04 -5.74 0.96
C ASP A 14 -26.43 -4.45 0.43
N LEU A 15 -26.34 -4.29 -0.90
CA LEU A 15 -25.86 -3.06 -1.52
C LEU A 15 -26.87 -1.92 -1.37
N VAL A 16 -28.18 -2.18 -1.52
CA VAL A 16 -29.24 -1.16 -1.38
C VAL A 16 -29.35 -0.64 0.05
N VAL A 17 -29.27 -1.51 1.06
CA VAL A 17 -29.30 -1.09 2.47
C VAL A 17 -28.10 -0.21 2.81
N MET A 18 -26.91 -0.54 2.29
CA MET A 18 -25.69 0.22 2.58
C MET A 18 -25.63 1.59 1.88
N ILE A 19 -26.28 1.74 0.71
CA ILE A 19 -26.43 3.04 0.04
C ILE A 19 -27.40 3.96 0.80
N ALA A 20 -28.43 3.37 1.42
CA ALA A 20 -29.50 4.09 2.13
C ALA A 20 -29.12 4.62 3.52
N LEU A 21 -27.96 4.25 4.06
CA LEU A 21 -27.50 4.78 5.36
C LEU A 21 -27.25 6.30 5.29
N PRO A 22 -27.70 7.08 6.28
CA PRO A 22 -27.31 8.47 6.46
C PRO A 22 -25.78 8.64 6.44
N GLU A 23 -25.31 9.74 5.87
CA GLU A 23 -23.89 10.05 5.74
C GLU A 23 -23.14 10.03 7.07
N ASP A 24 -23.76 10.61 8.11
CA ASP A 24 -23.21 10.65 9.47
C ASP A 24 -22.97 9.25 10.06
N LEU A 25 -23.86 8.30 9.77
CA LEU A 25 -23.70 6.92 10.23
C LEU A 25 -22.59 6.21 9.46
N CYS A 26 -22.48 6.44 8.15
CA CYS A 26 -21.35 5.93 7.37
C CYS A 26 -20.02 6.45 7.90
N LEU A 27 -19.91 7.76 8.19
CA LEU A 27 -18.69 8.36 8.74
C LEU A 27 -18.33 7.77 10.10
N LYS A 28 -19.31 7.56 11.00
CA LYS A 28 -19.08 6.91 12.30
C LYS A 28 -18.56 5.48 12.15
N ILE A 29 -19.08 4.72 11.19
CA ILE A 29 -18.58 3.37 10.90
C ILE A 29 -17.15 3.44 10.39
N LEU A 30 -16.87 4.34 9.45
CA LEU A 30 -15.53 4.52 8.88
C LEU A 30 -14.50 4.96 9.96
N CYS A 31 -14.90 5.76 10.95
CA CYS A 31 -14.04 6.12 12.09
C CYS A 31 -13.60 4.92 12.95
N LEU A 32 -14.26 3.76 12.83
CA LEU A 32 -13.92 2.55 13.58
C LEU A 32 -12.99 1.60 12.81
N LEU A 33 -12.68 1.91 11.55
CA LEU A 33 -11.87 1.06 10.68
C LEU A 33 -10.40 1.44 10.74
N ASP A 34 -9.52 0.44 10.65
CA ASP A 34 -8.09 0.63 10.46
C ASP A 34 -7.76 0.95 8.98
N HIS A 35 -6.51 1.33 8.71
CA HIS A 35 -6.07 1.73 7.38
C HIS A 35 -6.35 0.67 6.27
N PRO A 36 -6.06 -0.64 6.47
CA PRO A 36 -6.41 -1.66 5.49
C PRO A 36 -7.92 -1.78 5.23
N ASN A 37 -8.76 -1.75 6.28
CA ASN A 37 -10.20 -1.83 6.11
C ASN A 37 -10.79 -0.57 5.49
N LEU A 38 -10.21 0.62 5.73
CA LEU A 38 -10.57 1.86 5.03
C LEU A 38 -10.25 1.81 3.53
N ALA A 39 -9.10 1.22 3.17
CA ALA A 39 -8.76 1.00 1.77
C ALA A 39 -9.76 0.05 1.08
N ALA A 40 -10.20 -1.01 1.76
CA ALA A 40 -11.26 -1.89 1.27
C ALA A 40 -12.63 -1.18 1.19
N ALA A 41 -12.97 -0.38 2.20
CA ALA A 41 -14.21 0.41 2.27
C ALA A 41 -14.39 1.34 1.06
N GLN A 42 -13.30 1.95 0.56
CA GLN A 42 -13.29 2.80 -0.64
C GLN A 42 -13.68 2.05 -1.93
N GLN A 43 -13.57 0.72 -1.94
CA GLN A 43 -13.89 -0.12 -3.08
C GLN A 43 -15.36 -0.58 -3.11
N VAL A 44 -16.11 -0.43 -2.00
CA VAL A 44 -17.46 -0.98 -1.89
C VAL A 44 -18.48 -0.19 -2.73
N CYS A 45 -18.51 1.14 -2.62
CA CYS A 45 -19.36 1.98 -3.45
C CYS A 45 -18.82 3.41 -3.59
N ARG A 46 -19.38 4.19 -4.53
CA ARG A 46 -18.95 5.59 -4.78
C ARG A 46 -19.08 6.49 -3.56
N LYS A 47 -20.17 6.34 -2.80
CA LYS A 47 -20.43 7.11 -1.58
C LYS A 47 -19.35 6.85 -0.53
N TRP A 48 -19.05 5.58 -0.27
CA TRP A 48 -18.00 5.20 0.68
C TRP A 48 -16.62 5.66 0.23
N ARG A 49 -16.33 5.67 -1.07
CA ARG A 49 -15.09 6.24 -1.59
C ARG A 49 -14.93 7.72 -1.25
N VAL A 50 -15.99 8.51 -1.42
CA VAL A 50 -15.98 9.94 -1.08
C VAL A 50 -15.79 10.12 0.42
N LEU A 51 -16.57 9.44 1.25
CA LEU A 51 -16.51 9.56 2.71
C LEU A 51 -15.19 9.06 3.29
N ALA A 52 -14.67 7.94 2.81
CA ALA A 52 -13.39 7.40 3.25
C ALA A 52 -12.18 8.19 2.70
N SER A 53 -12.41 9.20 1.86
CA SER A 53 -11.39 10.16 1.42
C SER A 53 -11.50 11.51 2.17
N ASP A 54 -12.48 11.68 3.07
CA ASP A 54 -12.68 12.92 3.80
C ASP A 54 -11.50 13.21 4.73
N ASN A 55 -10.94 14.41 4.61
CA ASN A 55 -9.79 14.85 5.40
C ASN A 55 -10.10 14.90 6.91
N LYS A 56 -11.34 15.23 7.28
CA LYS A 56 -11.76 15.29 8.70
C LYS A 56 -11.81 13.90 9.32
N LEU A 57 -12.26 12.89 8.56
CA LEU A 57 -12.24 11.49 8.98
C LEU A 57 -10.81 11.05 9.35
N TRP A 58 -9.84 11.30 8.47
CA TRP A 58 -8.44 10.93 8.71
C TRP A 58 -7.82 11.69 9.89
N CYS A 59 -8.19 12.95 10.10
CA CYS A 59 -7.79 13.71 11.29
C CYS A 59 -8.32 13.08 12.58
N ASN A 60 -9.61 12.73 12.61
CA ASN A 60 -10.24 12.09 13.77
C ASN A 60 -9.61 10.73 14.07
N LEU A 61 -9.36 9.92 13.03
CA LEU A 61 -8.67 8.64 13.16
C LEU A 61 -7.24 8.81 13.71
N PHE A 62 -6.53 9.86 13.28
CA PHE A 62 -5.20 10.15 13.80
C PHE A 62 -5.26 10.51 15.29
N LYS A 63 -6.19 11.40 15.67
CA LYS A 63 -6.40 11.81 17.06
C LYS A 63 -6.76 10.62 17.96
N ASP A 64 -7.62 9.73 17.48
CA ASP A 64 -8.04 8.54 18.24
C ASP A 64 -6.86 7.59 18.50
N ARG A 65 -5.99 7.40 17.49
CA ARG A 65 -4.87 6.47 17.57
C ARG A 65 -3.63 7.00 18.29
N TRP A 66 -3.21 8.25 18.02
CA TRP A 66 -1.97 8.83 18.56
C TRP A 66 -2.21 9.97 19.56
N GLY A 67 -3.45 10.39 19.76
CA GLY A 67 -3.81 11.47 20.66
C GLY A 67 -3.78 12.86 20.01
N GLU A 68 -4.48 13.79 20.63
CA GLU A 68 -4.62 15.16 20.13
C GLU A 68 -3.30 15.96 20.13
N GLY A 69 -2.41 15.69 21.08
CA GLY A 69 -1.10 16.35 21.14
C GLY A 69 -0.23 16.01 19.92
N GLN A 70 -0.23 14.75 19.49
CA GLN A 70 0.48 14.34 18.28
C GLN A 70 -0.19 14.92 17.04
N ALA A 71 -1.52 14.95 16.99
CA ALA A 71 -2.25 15.57 15.89
C ALA A 71 -1.87 17.04 15.74
N ALA A 72 -1.77 17.80 16.83
CA ALA A 72 -1.35 19.20 16.77
C ALA A 72 0.08 19.37 16.22
N PHE A 73 0.99 18.46 16.55
CA PHE A 73 2.37 18.48 16.05
C PHE A 73 2.47 18.14 14.56
N PHE A 74 1.72 17.13 14.10
CA PHE A 74 1.71 16.66 12.72
C PHE A 74 0.69 17.37 11.83
N ALA A 75 -0.03 18.36 12.37
CA ALA A 75 -1.03 19.11 11.65
C ALA A 75 -0.40 19.69 10.37
N PRO A 76 -0.93 19.34 9.18
CA PRO A 76 -0.39 19.87 7.94
C PRO A 76 -0.59 21.40 7.92
N PRO A 77 0.48 22.20 7.74
CA PRO A 77 0.40 23.65 7.84
C PRO A 77 -0.39 24.30 6.70
N ASP A 78 -0.55 23.60 5.57
CA ASP A 78 -1.24 24.04 4.35
C ASP A 78 -2.07 22.90 3.73
N ASP A 79 -2.99 23.22 2.81
CA ASP A 79 -3.84 22.27 2.05
C ASP A 79 -3.04 21.28 1.17
N CYS A 80 -1.71 21.41 1.10
CA CYS A 80 -0.83 20.57 0.28
C CYS A 80 -0.69 19.13 0.79
N LYS A 81 -0.88 18.88 2.10
CA LYS A 81 -0.81 17.52 2.68
C LYS A 81 -2.14 17.18 3.34
N SER A 82 -2.79 16.12 2.87
CA SER A 82 -4.00 15.60 3.52
C SER A 82 -3.64 14.85 4.80
N TRP A 83 -4.56 14.84 5.77
CA TRP A 83 -4.49 14.01 6.97
C TRP A 83 -4.36 12.53 6.63
N LYS A 84 -4.90 12.09 5.49
CA LYS A 84 -4.67 10.73 4.97
C LYS A 84 -3.18 10.45 4.79
N ASN A 85 -2.46 11.36 4.12
CA ASN A 85 -1.01 11.20 3.92
C ASN A 85 -0.25 11.23 5.25
N VAL A 86 -0.61 12.13 6.16
CA VAL A 86 -0.01 12.21 7.52
C VAL A 86 -0.22 10.90 8.28
N TYR A 87 -1.44 10.38 8.28
CA TYR A 87 -1.78 9.10 8.90
C TYR A 87 -0.95 7.95 8.31
N GLU A 88 -0.89 7.85 6.98
CA GLU A 88 -0.14 6.79 6.30
C GLU A 88 1.36 6.83 6.60
N VAL A 89 1.95 8.03 6.63
CA VAL A 89 3.37 8.22 6.99
C VAL A 89 3.62 7.76 8.43
N GLN A 90 2.78 8.19 9.38
CA GLN A 90 2.94 7.81 10.78
C GLN A 90 2.68 6.31 11.00
N ASP A 91 1.67 5.73 10.36
CA ASP A 91 1.42 4.28 10.42
C ASP A 91 2.63 3.48 9.88
N ARG A 92 3.25 3.93 8.80
CA ARG A 92 4.50 3.32 8.31
C ARG A 92 5.64 3.50 9.31
N CYS A 93 5.80 4.67 9.93
CA CYS A 93 6.78 4.87 11.00
C CYS A 93 6.60 3.87 12.15
N ASP A 94 5.37 3.62 12.58
CA ASP A 94 5.09 2.68 13.68
C ASP A 94 5.41 1.23 13.29
N ARG A 95 5.07 0.82 12.05
CA ARG A 95 5.29 -0.56 11.57
C ARG A 95 6.75 -0.86 11.22
N VAL A 96 7.42 0.12 10.63
CA VAL A 96 8.72 -0.06 9.95
C VAL A 96 9.84 0.62 10.72
N GLY A 97 9.55 1.66 11.51
CA GLY A 97 10.54 2.50 12.19
C GLY A 97 10.97 3.71 11.35
N LEU A 98 11.80 4.57 11.95
CA LEU A 98 12.20 5.87 11.36
C LEU A 98 13.36 5.80 10.37
N GLY A 99 14.11 4.69 10.35
CA GLY A 99 15.31 4.53 9.50
C GLY A 99 14.99 4.34 8.02
N LEU A 100 16.02 4.44 7.18
CA LEU A 100 15.95 4.11 5.75
C LEU A 100 15.77 2.60 5.60
N LYS A 101 14.67 2.15 5.01
CA LYS A 101 14.30 0.74 4.89
C LYS A 101 13.68 0.41 3.54
N ILE A 102 13.87 -0.83 3.12
CA ILE A 102 13.18 -1.39 1.96
C ILE A 102 12.00 -2.18 2.50
N ILE A 103 10.78 -1.73 2.18
CA ILE A 103 9.55 -2.40 2.62
C ILE A 103 8.87 -3.07 1.46
N ARG A 104 8.12 -4.11 1.78
CA ARG A 104 7.27 -4.81 0.83
C ARG A 104 5.82 -4.62 1.26
N GLU A 105 5.02 -3.99 0.41
CA GLU A 105 3.57 -3.88 0.55
C GLU A 105 2.91 -4.68 -0.59
N GLY A 106 2.29 -5.81 -0.26
CA GLY A 106 1.78 -6.75 -1.26
C GLY A 106 2.88 -7.39 -2.11
N SER A 107 2.86 -7.16 -3.42
CA SER A 107 3.88 -7.60 -4.39
C SER A 107 4.99 -6.58 -4.61
N ASP A 108 4.83 -5.38 -4.05
CA ASP A 108 5.53 -4.19 -4.49
C ASP A 108 6.56 -3.76 -3.44
N TYR A 109 7.72 -3.28 -3.92
CA TYR A 109 8.84 -2.88 -3.08
C TYR A 109 9.00 -1.36 -3.11
N TYR A 110 9.22 -0.78 -1.94
CA TYR A 110 9.36 0.65 -1.76
C TYR A 110 10.58 0.95 -0.88
N LEU A 111 11.31 1.99 -1.23
CA LEU A 111 12.30 2.60 -0.37
C LEU A 111 11.61 3.65 0.49
N VAL A 112 11.68 3.49 1.82
CA VAL A 112 11.00 4.34 2.79
C VAL A 112 11.99 4.92 3.77
N HIS A 113 11.82 6.20 4.12
CA HIS A 113 12.59 6.88 5.16
C HIS A 113 11.66 7.74 5.99
N GLN A 114 11.68 7.60 7.32
CA GLN A 114 10.80 8.35 8.22
C GLN A 114 9.32 8.25 7.80
N GLY A 115 8.90 7.06 7.35
CA GLY A 115 7.53 6.80 6.91
C GLY A 115 7.16 7.40 5.54
N GLU A 116 8.00 8.22 4.90
CA GLU A 116 7.76 8.72 3.55
C GLU A 116 8.29 7.74 2.49
N ILE A 117 7.52 7.54 1.43
CA ILE A 117 7.93 6.72 0.28
C ILE A 117 8.84 7.57 -0.60
N LEU A 118 10.13 7.23 -0.61
CA LEU A 118 11.13 7.93 -1.41
C LEU A 118 11.13 7.45 -2.86
N ARG A 119 10.96 6.13 -3.06
CA ARG A 119 11.04 5.52 -4.40
C ARG A 119 10.29 4.20 -4.46
N TYR A 120 9.57 3.99 -5.55
CA TYR A 120 9.09 2.67 -5.94
C TYR A 120 10.20 1.87 -6.63
N LEU A 121 10.49 0.68 -6.11
CA LEU A 121 11.61 -0.17 -6.56
C LEU A 121 11.15 -1.26 -7.54
N GLY A 122 9.85 -1.45 -7.70
CA GLY A 122 9.28 -2.43 -8.62
C GLY A 122 8.36 -3.45 -7.95
N SER A 123 7.67 -4.21 -8.78
CA SER A 123 6.79 -5.29 -8.37
C SER A 123 7.46 -6.63 -8.63
N ARG A 124 7.25 -7.58 -7.72
CA ARG A 124 7.62 -8.97 -7.97
C ARG A 124 6.66 -9.54 -9.00
N ASN A 125 7.02 -9.44 -10.27
CA ASN A 125 6.35 -10.20 -11.32
C ASN A 125 6.46 -11.69 -11.00
N CYS A 126 5.40 -12.27 -10.46
CA CYS A 126 5.19 -13.71 -10.40
C CYS A 126 4.87 -14.23 -11.80
N GLY A 127 5.84 -14.10 -12.70
CA GLY A 127 5.79 -14.56 -14.08
C GLY A 127 7.15 -15.14 -14.42
N ARG A 128 7.26 -16.47 -14.35
CA ARG A 128 8.36 -17.19 -14.99
C ARG A 128 8.40 -16.77 -16.47
N LYS A 129 9.33 -15.89 -16.84
CA LYS A 129 10.05 -16.02 -18.11
C LYS A 129 11.49 -16.35 -17.77
N ARG A 130 11.72 -17.65 -17.50
CA ARG A 130 13.02 -18.26 -17.76
C ARG A 130 13.25 -18.26 -19.28
N LEU A 131 14.53 -18.19 -19.63
CA LEU A 131 15.17 -18.27 -20.95
C LEU A 131 15.44 -16.89 -21.53
N SER A 132 16.68 -16.40 -21.39
CA SER A 132 17.80 -16.59 -22.35
C SER A 132 17.74 -15.46 -23.39
N SER A 133 18.77 -14.68 -23.67
CA SER A 133 20.12 -15.12 -24.04
C SER A 133 21.10 -13.95 -23.95
N HIS A 134 22.38 -14.28 -23.82
CA HIS A 134 23.48 -13.46 -24.33
C HIS A 134 23.20 -12.94 -25.75
N SER A 135 23.56 -11.69 -26.01
CA SER A 135 24.10 -11.25 -27.30
C SER A 135 24.73 -9.87 -27.16
N ASN A 136 26.06 -9.83 -27.24
CA ASN A 136 26.77 -8.67 -27.74
C ASN A 136 26.39 -8.51 -29.22
N THR A 137 25.96 -7.35 -29.69
CA THR A 137 26.48 -6.81 -30.96
C THR A 137 26.14 -5.34 -31.16
N LEU A 138 27.15 -4.64 -31.66
CA LEU A 138 27.21 -3.27 -32.12
C LEU A 138 26.39 -3.08 -33.42
N ASN A 139 25.97 -1.83 -33.65
CA ASN A 139 25.71 -1.15 -34.95
C ASN A 139 24.30 -1.13 -35.55
N GLY A 140 23.84 0.10 -35.82
CA GLY A 140 23.34 0.48 -37.14
C GLY A 140 21.92 1.08 -37.23
N SER A 141 21.83 2.41 -37.38
CA SER A 141 20.90 3.22 -38.24
C SER A 141 19.39 2.91 -38.23
N THR A 142 18.40 3.80 -38.28
CA THR A 142 18.21 5.26 -38.52
C THR A 142 16.67 5.48 -38.41
N LEU A 143 16.22 6.65 -37.90
CA LEU A 143 14.98 7.43 -38.23
C LEU A 143 13.64 6.64 -38.43
N ASP A 144 12.48 6.88 -37.79
CA ASP A 144 11.76 8.14 -37.55
C ASP A 144 10.45 7.88 -36.74
N ASP A 145 10.08 8.91 -35.98
CA ASP A 145 8.84 9.37 -35.32
C ASP A 145 7.79 8.52 -34.53
N SER A 146 7.62 9.00 -33.28
CA SER A 146 6.40 9.23 -32.49
C SER A 146 5.58 8.13 -31.80
N THR A 147 5.78 8.16 -30.46
CA THR A 147 4.81 7.93 -29.37
C THR A 147 4.48 6.49 -28.99
N LYS A 148 5.51 5.77 -28.56
CA LYS A 148 5.38 4.82 -27.44
C LYS A 148 6.09 5.47 -26.24
N PRO A 149 5.64 5.30 -24.99
CA PRO A 149 6.48 5.64 -23.84
C PRO A 149 7.65 4.64 -23.87
N LEU A 150 8.66 4.97 -24.66
CA LEU A 150 10.00 4.43 -24.59
C LEU A 150 10.52 4.89 -23.24
N LEU A 151 10.38 4.01 -22.27
CA LEU A 151 11.25 3.79 -21.13
C LEU A 151 10.61 2.58 -20.45
N GLU A 152 10.81 1.40 -21.03
CA GLU A 152 10.95 0.23 -20.17
C GLU A 152 12.14 0.59 -19.29
N PRO A 153 11.96 0.91 -17.98
CA PRO A 153 13.09 1.32 -17.18
C PRO A 153 13.94 0.07 -17.08
N CYS A 154 15.05 0.05 -17.82
CA CYS A 154 16.09 -0.95 -17.63
C CYS A 154 16.46 -0.87 -16.16
N ILE A 155 15.93 -1.79 -15.36
CA ILE A 155 16.15 -1.91 -13.92
C ILE A 155 17.65 -1.79 -13.72
N SER A 156 18.08 -0.64 -13.19
CA SER A 156 19.49 -0.33 -13.10
C SER A 156 20.15 -1.37 -12.18
N ILE A 157 21.45 -1.59 -12.29
CA ILE A 157 22.15 -2.53 -11.40
C ILE A 157 21.85 -2.19 -9.93
N LEU A 158 21.72 -0.91 -9.61
CA LEU A 158 21.27 -0.40 -8.33
C LEU A 158 19.90 -0.97 -7.94
N ASP A 159 18.89 -0.87 -8.80
CA ASP A 159 17.53 -1.38 -8.50
C ASP A 159 17.53 -2.91 -8.29
N LYS A 160 18.36 -3.66 -9.05
CA LYS A 160 18.54 -5.10 -8.83
C LYS A 160 19.14 -5.39 -7.46
N ILE A 161 20.16 -4.61 -7.05
CA ILE A 161 20.79 -4.73 -5.73
C ILE A 161 19.77 -4.42 -4.64
N LEU A 162 18.99 -3.34 -4.76
CA LEU A 162 17.95 -3.00 -3.79
C LEU A 162 16.89 -4.10 -3.66
N PHE A 163 16.50 -4.73 -4.77
CA PHE A 163 15.56 -5.85 -4.74
C PHE A 163 16.11 -7.05 -3.96
N ILE A 164 17.38 -7.40 -4.19
CA ILE A 164 18.06 -8.48 -3.46
C ILE A 164 18.16 -8.15 -1.96
N ILE A 165 18.50 -6.91 -1.61
CA ILE A 165 18.56 -6.46 -0.21
C ILE A 165 17.17 -6.57 0.43
N GLY A 166 16.11 -6.15 -0.26
CA GLY A 166 14.74 -6.28 0.23
C GLY A 166 14.33 -7.75 0.47
N ASP A 167 14.63 -8.64 -0.47
CA ASP A 167 14.37 -10.07 -0.31
C ASP A 167 15.18 -10.68 0.86
N LEU A 168 16.43 -10.27 1.02
CA LEU A 168 17.28 -10.70 2.14
C LEU A 168 16.74 -10.20 3.49
N GLU A 169 16.27 -8.96 3.58
CA GLU A 169 15.67 -8.40 4.79
C GLU A 169 14.40 -9.18 5.19
N VAL A 170 13.52 -9.46 4.23
CA VAL A 170 12.31 -10.27 4.47
C VAL A 170 12.67 -11.67 4.95
N ALA A 171 13.61 -12.35 4.28
CA ALA A 171 14.04 -13.70 4.65
C ALA A 171 14.64 -13.74 6.07
N THR A 172 15.50 -12.77 6.40
CA THR A 172 16.22 -12.73 7.68
C THR A 172 15.38 -12.22 8.85
N SER A 173 14.30 -11.45 8.60
CA SER A 173 13.37 -11.00 9.65
C SER A 173 12.72 -12.16 10.42
N SER A 174 12.49 -13.29 9.75
CA SER A 174 11.96 -14.53 10.35
C SER A 174 13.00 -15.27 11.21
N ALA A 175 14.28 -15.15 10.86
CA ALA A 175 15.39 -15.78 11.59
C ALA A 175 15.75 -15.01 12.87
N LYS A 176 15.62 -13.68 12.88
CA LYS A 176 15.85 -12.84 14.07
C LYS A 176 14.86 -13.13 15.21
N ARG A 177 13.59 -13.37 14.89
CA ARG A 177 12.57 -13.70 15.91
C ARG A 177 12.80 -15.05 16.61
N LYS A 178 13.44 -16.01 15.94
CA LYS A 178 13.71 -17.34 16.52
C LYS A 178 14.85 -17.37 17.54
N ARG A 179 15.80 -16.41 17.49
CA ARG A 179 16.93 -16.37 18.42
C ARG A 179 16.61 -15.68 19.75
N VAL A 180 15.51 -14.93 19.84
CA VAL A 180 15.11 -14.21 21.06
C VAL A 180 14.23 -15.08 21.97
N SER A 181 13.79 -16.26 21.51
CA SER A 181 12.87 -17.13 22.24
C SER A 181 13.53 -18.33 22.95
N GLU A 182 14.85 -18.37 23.11
CA GLU A 182 15.48 -19.37 23.98
C GLU A 182 15.76 -18.77 25.36
N PRO A 183 14.99 -19.14 26.41
CA PRO A 183 15.37 -18.81 27.78
C PRO A 183 16.57 -19.67 28.15
N HIS A 184 17.74 -19.05 28.27
CA HIS A 184 18.86 -19.63 28.99
C HIS A 184 18.43 -19.83 30.45
N THR A 185 18.07 -21.07 30.78
CA THR A 185 17.99 -21.55 32.15
C THR A 185 19.40 -21.97 32.51
N THR A 186 20.08 -21.22 33.36
CA THR A 186 21.34 -21.65 33.99
C THR A 186 21.01 -22.07 35.42
N ASP A 187 21.31 -23.33 35.70
CA ASP A 187 21.43 -23.95 37.02
C ASP A 187 22.29 -23.13 38.00
#